data_AF-A0A6G4QVW9-F1
#
_entry.id   AF-A0A6G4QVW9-F1
#
_cell.length_a   1.000
_cell.length_b   1.000
_cell.length_c   1.000
_cell.angle_alpha   90.00
_cell.angle_beta   90.00
_cell.angle_gamma   90.00
#
_symmetry.space_group_name_H-M   'P 1'
#
loop_
_entity.id
_entity.type
_entity.pdbx_description
1 polymer ?
#
loop_
_entity_poly.entity_id
_entity_poly.type
_entity_poly.pdbx_seq_one_letter_code
_entity_poly.pdbx_strand_id
1 'polypeptide(L)'
;MTAKVAEFTPTDLIKLFAATWLPLCERLETAGVLDRATLADDMALYVTPGEATASAAMVEALQIVLRRPRPQPGPRREPALRVIAGGLG
;
A
#
# COMPACT_ATOMS: atom_id res chain seq x y z
N MET A 1 18.66 28.58 6.32
CA MET A 1 17.43 27.89 6.77
C MET A 1 17.53 26.44 6.35
N THR A 2 17.76 25.52 7.28
CA THR A 2 17.68 24.08 7.03
C THR A 2 16.21 23.69 6.99
N ALA A 3 15.74 23.15 5.86
CA ALA A 3 14.38 22.65 5.74
C ALA A 3 14.13 21.56 6.80
N LYS A 4 13.04 21.68 7.56
CA LYS A 4 12.61 20.64 8.49
C LYS A 4 12.15 19.44 7.65
N VAL A 5 12.96 18.39 7.62
CA VAL A 5 12.57 17.11 7.01
C VAL A 5 11.40 16.57 7.84
N ALA A 6 10.26 16.32 7.19
CA ALA A 6 9.12 15.71 7.87
C ALA A 6 9.54 14.32 8.37
N GLU A 7 9.22 14.00 9.62
CA GLU A 7 9.48 12.68 10.16
C GLU A 7 8.64 11.65 9.41
N PHE A 8 9.31 10.63 8.88
CA PHE A 8 8.69 9.54 8.18
C PHE A 8 8.12 8.56 9.22
N THR A 9 6.78 8.48 9.27
CA THR A 9 6.10 7.70 10.30
C THR A 9 5.86 6.25 9.84
N PRO A 10 5.63 5.29 10.75
CA PRO A 10 5.19 3.94 10.38
C PRO A 10 3.94 3.96 9.48
N THR A 11 3.03 4.91 9.69
CA THR A 11 1.86 5.12 8.83
C THR A 11 2.25 5.46 7.38
N ASP A 12 3.35 6.17 7.16
CA ASP A 12 3.82 6.52 5.82
C ASP A 12 4.47 5.33 5.10
N LEU A 13 5.12 4.43 5.85
CA LEU A 13 5.54 3.13 5.32
C LEU A 13 4.35 2.29 4.84
N ILE A 14 3.28 2.23 5.64
CA ILE A 14 2.06 1.49 5.27
C ILE A 14 1.44 2.08 4.00
N LYS A 15 1.36 3.42 3.91
CA LYS A 15 0.87 4.10 2.70
C LYS A 15 1.76 3.81 1.48
N LEU A 16 3.08 3.80 1.65
CA LEU A 16 4.03 3.50 0.57
C LEU A 16 3.90 2.05 0.10
N PHE A 17 3.81 1.10 1.03
CA PHE A 17 3.51 -0.29 0.71
C PHE A 17 2.18 -0.40 -0.04
N ALA A 18 1.13 0.25 0.45
CA ALA A 18 -0.18 0.23 -0.19
C ALA A 18 -0.12 0.78 -1.63
N ALA A 19 0.64 1.84 -1.86
CA ALA A 19 0.78 2.44 -3.18
C ALA A 19 1.61 1.61 -4.16
N THR A 20 2.60 0.85 -3.67
CA THR A 20 3.58 0.16 -4.53
C THR A 20 3.31 -1.32 -4.70
N TRP A 21 2.84 -1.98 -3.63
CA TRP A 21 2.78 -3.43 -3.54
C TRP A 21 1.36 -3.98 -3.72
N LEU A 22 0.33 -3.29 -3.23
CA LEU A 22 -1.07 -3.75 -3.45
C LEU A 22 -1.43 -3.90 -4.92
N PRO A 23 -1.06 -2.97 -5.83
CA PRO A 23 -1.36 -3.16 -7.26
C PRO A 23 -0.69 -4.40 -7.85
N LEU A 24 0.42 -4.88 -7.28
CA LEU A 24 1.04 -6.13 -7.67
C LEU A 24 0.26 -7.32 -7.11
N CYS A 25 -0.07 -7.32 -5.81
CA CYS A 25 -0.89 -8.36 -5.19
C CYS A 25 -2.22 -8.55 -5.92
N GLU A 26 -2.88 -7.45 -6.30
CA GLU A 26 -4.13 -7.50 -7.05
C GLU A 26 -3.98 -8.17 -8.41
N ARG A 27 -2.90 -7.85 -9.14
CA ARG A 27 -2.62 -8.46 -10.45
C ARG A 27 -2.32 -9.94 -10.32
N LEU A 28 -1.58 -10.34 -9.29
CA LEU A 28 -1.25 -11.74 -9.02
C LEU A 28 -2.49 -12.54 -8.57
N GLU A 29 -3.35 -11.95 -7.74
CA GLU A 29 -4.61 -12.57 -7.31
C GLU A 29 -5.59 -12.73 -8.47
N THR A 30 -5.72 -11.71 -9.34
CA THR A 30 -6.53 -11.79 -10.55
C THR A 30 -6.00 -12.87 -11.52
N ALA A 31 -4.68 -13.09 -11.55
CA ALA A 31 -4.05 -14.15 -12.32
C ALA A 31 -4.12 -15.54 -11.65
N GLY A 32 -4.68 -15.65 -10.45
CA GLY A 32 -4.78 -16.89 -9.68
C GLY A 32 -3.46 -17.39 -9.09
N VAL A 33 -2.44 -16.52 -9.00
CA VAL A 33 -1.09 -16.86 -8.52
C VAL A 33 -0.96 -16.70 -7.00
N LEU A 34 -1.76 -15.81 -6.41
CA LEU A 34 -1.70 -15.43 -5.01
C LEU A 34 -3.10 -15.30 -4.43
N ASP A 35 -3.32 -15.75 -3.20
CA ASP A 35 -4.46 -15.34 -2.39
C ASP A 35 -4.00 -14.30 -1.35
N ARG A 36 -4.61 -13.10 -1.35
CA ARG A 36 -4.24 -12.05 -0.40
C ARG A 36 -4.59 -12.40 1.04
N ALA A 37 -5.61 -13.22 1.26
CA ALA A 37 -5.96 -13.66 2.61
C ALA A 37 -4.88 -14.61 3.16
N THR A 38 -4.50 -15.62 2.38
CA THR A 38 -3.39 -16.52 2.72
C THR A 38 -2.07 -15.77 2.92
N LEU A 39 -1.74 -14.80 2.06
CA LEU A 39 -0.53 -13.97 2.25
C LEU A 39 -0.58 -13.23 3.60
N ALA A 40 -1.73 -12.68 3.97
CA ALA A 40 -1.88 -11.99 5.25
C ALA A 40 -1.74 -12.96 6.44
N ASP A 41 -2.21 -14.20 6.33
CA ASP A 41 -2.01 -15.24 7.35
C ASP A 41 -0.53 -15.62 7.48
N ASP A 42 0.18 -15.81 6.36
CA ASP A 42 1.61 -16.13 6.34
C ASP A 42 2.47 -15.04 7.00
N MET A 43 2.07 -13.77 6.90
CA MET A 43 2.77 -12.68 7.58
C MET A 43 2.77 -12.83 9.12
N ALA A 44 1.77 -13.50 9.69
CA ALA A 44 1.70 -13.74 11.13
C ALA A 44 2.84 -14.66 11.63
N LEU A 45 3.41 -15.48 10.74
CA LEU A 45 4.53 -16.38 11.07
C LEU A 45 5.81 -15.62 11.44
N TYR A 46 5.90 -14.35 11.06
CA TYR A 46 7.06 -13.50 11.33
C TYR A 46 6.92 -12.66 12.60
N VAL A 47 5.83 -12.83 13.35
CA VAL A 47 5.58 -12.11 14.60
C VAL A 47 5.36 -13.10 15.72
N THR A 48 6.03 -12.90 16.85
CA THR A 48 5.80 -13.75 18.02
C THR A 48 4.47 -13.37 18.67
N PRO A 49 3.60 -14.32 19.07
CA PRO A 49 2.37 -13.99 19.78
C PRO A 49 2.63 -13.15 21.03
N GLY A 50 1.93 -12.02 21.17
CA GLY A 50 2.11 -11.08 22.29
C GLY A 50 3.29 -10.11 22.15
N GLU A 51 3.99 -10.12 21.01
CA GLU A 51 5.06 -9.17 20.71
C GLU A 51 4.52 -7.74 20.53
N ALA A 52 5.00 -6.80 21.36
CA ALA A 52 4.63 -5.40 21.31
C ALA A 52 5.74 -4.54 20.68
N THR A 53 6.18 -4.90 19.47
CA THR A 53 7.21 -4.16 18.71
C THR A 53 6.59 -3.35 17.57
N ALA A 54 7.33 -2.36 17.07
CA ALA A 54 6.92 -1.61 15.89
C ALA A 54 6.77 -2.50 14.64
N SER A 55 7.58 -3.57 14.53
CA SER A 55 7.50 -4.56 13.47
C SER A 55 6.20 -5.38 13.55
N ALA A 56 5.82 -5.83 14.75
CA ALA A 56 4.55 -6.53 14.97
C ALA A 56 3.34 -5.66 14.60
N ALA A 57 3.33 -4.40 15.04
CA ALA A 57 2.27 -3.44 14.70
C ALA A 57 2.21 -3.14 13.18
N MET A 58 3.36 -3.11 12.51
CA MET A 58 3.43 -2.97 11.05
C MET A 58 2.80 -4.17 10.35
N VAL A 59 3.15 -5.39 10.76
CA VAL A 59 2.57 -6.62 10.19
C VAL A 59 1.05 -6.64 10.35
N GLU A 60 0.54 -6.31 11.53
CA GLU A 60 -0.91 -6.21 11.78
C GLU A 60 -1.57 -5.18 10.85
N ALA A 61 -0.96 -4.01 10.66
CA ALA A 61 -1.49 -3.01 9.74
C ALA A 61 -1.51 -3.48 8.28
N LEU A 62 -0.45 -4.15 7.82
CA LEU A 62 -0.37 -4.70 6.46
C LEU A 62 -1.40 -5.81 6.25
N GLN A 63 -1.60 -6.66 7.24
CA GLN A 63 -2.63 -7.68 7.28
C GLN A 63 -4.05 -7.10 7.13
N ILE A 64 -4.35 -6.00 7.83
CA ILE A 64 -5.63 -5.28 7.69
C ILE A 64 -5.79 -4.75 6.26
N VAL A 65 -4.74 -4.14 5.71
CA VAL A 65 -4.77 -3.57 4.36
C VAL A 65 -5.00 -4.66 3.31
N LEU A 66 -4.31 -5.80 3.40
CA LEU A 66 -4.46 -6.92 2.46
C LEU A 66 -5.87 -7.52 2.46
N ARG A 67 -6.50 -7.61 3.64
CA ARG A 67 -7.86 -8.16 3.81
C ARG A 67 -8.97 -7.16 3.51
N ARG A 68 -8.66 -5.88 3.28
CA ARG A 68 -9.68 -4.87 3.03
C ARG A 68 -10.44 -5.19 1.74
N PRO A 69 -11.79 -5.18 1.77
CA PRO A 69 -12.60 -5.34 0.56
C PRO A 69 -12.25 -4.26 -0.45
N ARG A 70 -12.16 -4.64 -1.73
CA ARG A 70 -11.88 -3.70 -2.81
C ARG A 70 -13.00 -2.65 -2.87
N PRO A 71 -12.69 -1.35 -2.93
CA PRO A 71 -13.66 -0.37 -3.44
C PRO A 71 -13.98 -0.79 -4.88
N GLN A 72 -15.26 -1.02 -5.19
CA GLN A 72 -15.65 -1.24 -6.58
C GLN A 72 -15.12 -0.08 -7.42
N PRO A 73 -14.49 -0.34 -8.58
CA PRO A 73 -14.02 0.73 -9.44
C PRO A 73 -15.23 1.58 -9.82
N GLY A 74 -15.33 2.78 -9.23
CA GLY A 74 -16.22 3.81 -9.73
C GLY A 74 -15.82 4.17 -11.16
N PRO A 75 -16.72 4.76 -11.96
CA PRO A 75 -16.43 5.13 -13.34
C PRO A 75 -15.10 5.89 -13.38
N ARG A 76 -14.17 5.35 -14.18
CA ARG A 76 -12.81 5.85 -14.38
C ARG A 76 -12.90 7.32 -14.77
N ARG A 77 -12.74 8.24 -13.80
CA ARG A 77 -12.52 9.65 -14.11
C ARG A 77 -11.13 9.72 -14.69
N GLU A 78 -11.04 9.77 -16.01
CA GLU A 78 -9.80 10.08 -16.70
C GLU A 78 -9.23 11.37 -16.07
N PRO A 79 -8.00 11.35 -15.53
CA PRO A 79 -7.36 12.59 -15.13
C PRO A 79 -7.15 13.41 -16.39
N ALA A 80 -7.76 14.60 -16.45
CA ALA A 80 -7.55 15.55 -17.53
C ALA A 80 -6.07 15.99 -17.49
N LEU A 81 -5.21 15.23 -18.16
CA LEU A 81 -3.82 15.59 -18.38
C LEU A 81 -3.84 16.80 -19.33
N ARG A 82 -3.89 18.01 -18.78
CA ARG A 82 -3.72 19.23 -19.57
C ARG A 82 -2.24 19.33 -19.93
N VAL A 83 -1.91 18.90 -21.14
CA VAL A 83 -0.63 19.22 -21.79
C VAL A 83 -0.52 20.73 -21.86
N ILE A 84 0.43 21.32 -21.13
CA ILE A 84 0.79 22.73 -21.31
C ILE A 84 1.62 22.79 -22.61
N ALA A 85 0.96 23.15 -23.70
CA ALA A 85 1.64 23.40 -24.96
C ALA A 85 2.32 24.78 -24.93
N GLY A 86 3.63 24.79 -25.17
CA GLY A 86 4.33 25.89 -25.83
C GLY A 86 4.73 27.09 -24.96
N GLY A 87 6.03 27.21 -24.71
CA GLY A 87 6.66 28.42 -24.17
C GLY A 87 8.13 28.49 -24.58
N LEU A 88 8.41 28.63 -25.88
CA LEU A 88 9.65 29.19 -26.40
C LEU A 88 9.29 30.09 -27.58
N GLY A 89 9.49 31.39 -27.36
CA GLY A 89 9.36 32.48 -28.32
C GLY A 89 9.93 33.73 -27.67
#